data_AF-A0A1B0ALC7-F1
#
_entry.id   AF-A0A1B0ALC7-F1
#
_cell.length_a   1.000
_cell.length_b   1.000
_cell.length_c   1.000
_cell.angle_alpha   90.00
_cell.angle_beta   90.00
_cell.angle_gamma   90.00
#
_symmetry.space_group_name_H-M   'P 1'
#
loop_
_entity.id
_entity.type
_entity.pdbx_description
1 polymer ?
#
loop_
_entity_poly.entity_id
_entity_poly.type
_entity_poly.pdbx_seq_one_letter_code
_entity_poly.pdbx_strand_id
1 'polypeptide(L)'
;MLIYPSAFCICQGPMHWELLQRARASDNQLFVATCSPARDNKSGYVAYGHSMIVDPWGRVQREAGATRQLIIDDIGKSHPPASYNI
;
A
#
# COMPACT_ATOMS: atom_id res chain seq x y z
N MET A 1 -6.65 0.80 -11.89
CA MET A 1 -5.94 0.25 -10.71
C MET A 1 -4.52 -0.10 -11.12
N LEU A 2 -3.54 0.14 -10.25
CA LEU A 2 -2.14 -0.27 -10.41
C LEU A 2 -1.79 -1.32 -9.34
N ILE A 3 -1.02 -2.33 -9.71
CA ILE A 3 -0.56 -3.39 -8.79
C ILE A 3 0.96 -3.46 -8.84
N TYR A 4 1.63 -3.35 -7.69
CA TYR A 4 3.07 -3.45 -7.56
C TYR A 4 3.46 -4.63 -6.65
N PRO A 5 3.79 -5.80 -7.21
CA PRO A 5 4.53 -6.81 -6.45
C PRO A 5 5.96 -6.30 -6.25
N SER A 6 6.33 -6.00 -5.01
CA SER A 6 7.62 -5.40 -4.70
C SER A 6 8.02 -5.64 -3.25
N ALA A 7 9.33 -5.63 -2.99
CA ALA A 7 9.89 -5.77 -1.66
C ALA A 7 10.89 -4.63 -1.44
N PHE A 8 10.63 -3.76 -0.46
CA PHE A 8 11.58 -2.74 -0.02
C PHE A 8 12.42 -3.27 1.14
N CYS A 9 13.66 -2.77 1.30
CA CYS A 9 14.47 -3.12 2.47
C CYS A 9 13.94 -2.41 3.72
N ILE A 10 14.31 -2.91 4.90
CA ILE A 10 14.06 -2.25 6.19
C ILE A 10 14.55 -0.79 6.26
N CYS A 11 15.56 -0.44 5.46
CA CYS A 11 16.09 0.90 5.35
C CYS A 11 15.18 1.84 4.55
N GLN A 12 14.72 1.40 3.38
CA GLN A 12 13.98 2.22 2.43
C GLN A 12 12.48 2.23 2.70
N GLY A 13 11.95 1.12 3.24
CA GLY A 13 10.55 0.91 3.52
C GLY A 13 9.91 2.05 4.30
N PRO A 14 10.39 2.36 5.53
CA PRO A 14 9.81 3.40 6.36
C PRO A 14 9.79 4.81 5.74
N MET A 15 10.66 5.07 4.77
CA MET A 15 10.78 6.41 4.15
C MET A 15 9.92 6.56 2.89
N HIS A 16 9.77 5.50 2.09
CA HIS A 16 9.30 5.62 0.71
C HIS A 16 8.20 4.63 0.32
N TRP A 17 8.09 3.49 1.01
CA TRP A 17 6.83 2.74 0.97
C TRP A 17 5.73 3.64 1.55
N GLU A 18 4.45 3.31 1.56
CA GLU A 18 3.37 4.29 1.79
C GLU A 18 3.42 5.59 0.92
N LEU A 19 4.39 6.50 1.09
CA LEU A 19 4.54 7.75 0.36
C LEU A 19 4.42 7.56 -1.15
N LEU A 20 5.21 6.65 -1.74
CA LEU A 20 5.19 6.42 -3.19
C LEU A 20 3.84 5.86 -3.65
N GLN A 21 3.25 4.95 -2.87
CA GLN A 21 2.00 4.28 -3.18
C GLN A 21 0.84 5.29 -3.17
N ARG A 22 0.78 6.12 -2.12
CA ARG A 22 -0.20 7.20 -1.99
C ARG A 22 -0.04 8.25 -3.07
N ALA A 23 1.19 8.62 -3.40
CA ALA A 23 1.46 9.55 -4.50
C ALA A 23 0.94 9.00 -5.83
N ARG A 24 1.28 7.74 -6.19
CA ARG A 24 0.78 7.13 -7.44
C ARG A 24 -0.74 7.01 -7.47
N ALA A 25 -1.37 6.73 -6.34
CA ALA A 25 -2.82 6.62 -6.25
C ALA A 25 -3.50 7.98 -6.49
N SER A 26 -3.01 9.02 -5.81
CA SER A 26 -3.54 10.39 -5.91
C SER A 26 -3.28 11.02 -7.28
N ASP A 27 -2.06 10.91 -7.80
CA ASP A 27 -1.66 11.57 -9.06
C ASP A 27 -2.42 11.03 -10.27
N ASN A 28 -2.76 9.74 -10.25
CA ASN A 28 -3.43 9.08 -11.37
C ASN A 28 -4.93 8.87 -11.13
N GLN A 29 -5.44 9.22 -9.96
CA GLN A 29 -6.82 8.91 -9.54
C GLN A 29 -7.17 7.42 -9.70
N LEU A 30 -6.27 6.54 -9.26
CA LEU A 30 -6.42 5.08 -9.36
C LEU A 30 -6.20 4.42 -8.01
N PHE A 31 -6.87 3.30 -7.77
CA PHE A 31 -6.46 2.39 -6.70
C PHE A 31 -5.05 1.86 -6.94
N VAL A 32 -4.26 1.75 -5.89
CA VAL A 32 -2.92 1.16 -5.90
C VAL A 32 -2.88 0.02 -4.89
N ALA A 33 -2.51 -1.18 -5.34
CA ALA A 33 -2.26 -2.32 -4.48
C ALA A 33 -0.77 -2.69 -4.50
N THR A 34 -0.18 -2.96 -3.35
CA THR A 34 1.19 -3.46 -3.24
C THR A 34 1.24 -4.77 -2.48
N CYS A 35 2.06 -5.69 -2.99
CA CYS A 35 2.22 -7.01 -2.41
C CYS A 35 3.69 -7.24 -2.10
N SER A 36 4.00 -7.27 -0.81
CA SER A 36 5.35 -7.44 -0.27
C SER A 36 5.47 -8.78 0.47
N PRO A 37 6.61 -9.48 0.37
CA PRO A 37 6.87 -10.66 1.18
C PRO A 37 6.79 -10.35 2.67
N ALA A 38 6.39 -11.36 3.46
CA ALA A 38 6.57 -11.29 4.90
C ALA A 38 8.05 -11.14 5.25
N ARG A 39 8.34 -10.37 6.28
CA ARG A 39 9.70 -10.14 6.77
C ARG A 39 10.29 -11.45 7.30
N ASP A 40 11.43 -11.82 6.74
CA ASP A 40 12.28 -12.89 7.24
C ASP A 40 13.66 -12.31 7.59
N ASN A 41 13.98 -12.27 8.88
CA ASN A 41 15.26 -11.74 9.39
C ASN A 41 16.44 -12.71 9.15
N LYS A 42 16.18 -13.95 8.70
CA LYS A 42 17.22 -14.93 8.37
C LYS A 42 17.59 -14.92 6.89
N SER A 43 16.81 -14.23 6.06
CA SER A 43 17.06 -14.07 4.63
C SER A 43 18.23 -13.11 4.38
N GLY A 44 18.97 -13.33 3.29
CA GLY A 44 19.97 -12.36 2.80
C GLY A 44 19.36 -11.02 2.39
N TYR A 45 18.04 -10.97 2.19
CA TYR A 45 17.27 -9.75 1.97
C TYR A 45 16.09 -9.68 2.93
N VAL A 46 16.10 -8.69 3.83
CA VAL A 46 15.04 -8.48 4.82
C VAL A 46 14.01 -7.52 4.27
N ALA A 47 12.89 -8.07 3.80
CA ALA A 47 11.76 -7.29 3.29
C ALA A 47 11.08 -6.46 4.39
N TYR A 48 10.64 -5.27 4.02
CA TYR A 48 9.89 -4.39 4.90
C TYR A 48 8.54 -5.00 5.28
N GLY A 49 7.86 -5.65 4.35
CA GLY A 49 6.47 -6.10 4.50
C GLY A 49 5.49 -5.01 4.07
N HIS A 50 4.41 -4.83 4.83
CA HIS A 50 3.48 -3.71 4.67
C HIS A 50 2.74 -3.67 3.32
N SER A 51 2.37 -4.83 2.77
CA SER A 51 1.42 -4.90 1.65
C SER A 51 0.21 -4.02 1.93
N MET A 52 -0.23 -3.20 0.97
CA MET A 52 -1.29 -2.23 1.21
C MET A 52 -2.20 -2.03 0.00
N ILE A 53 -3.40 -1.54 0.27
CA ILE A 53 -4.39 -1.10 -0.71
C ILE A 53 -4.68 0.37 -0.43
N VAL A 54 -4.49 1.20 -1.44
CA VAL A 54 -4.64 2.66 -1.39
C VAL A 54 -5.72 3.07 -2.38
N ASP A 55 -6.61 3.97 -1.97
CA ASP A 55 -7.68 4.48 -2.81
C ASP A 55 -7.23 5.65 -3.73
N PRO A 56 -8.05 6.06 -4.71
CA PRO A 56 -7.74 7.19 -5.59
C PRO A 56 -7.51 8.55 -4.90
N TRP A 57 -7.85 8.68 -3.61
CA TRP A 57 -7.61 9.88 -2.81
C TRP A 57 -6.35 9.78 -1.95
N GLY A 58 -5.53 8.75 -2.19
CA GLY A 58 -4.29 8.52 -1.45
C GLY A 58 -4.51 8.07 -0.01
N ARG A 59 -5.67 7.50 0.34
CA ARG A 59 -5.94 6.93 1.67
C ARG A 59 -5.61 5.45 1.69
N VAL A 60 -4.87 5.02 2.70
CA VAL A 60 -4.59 3.60 2.95
C VAL A 60 -5.86 2.95 3.51
N GLN A 61 -6.48 2.08 2.73
CA GLN A 61 -7.71 1.38 3.11
C GLN A 61 -7.42 0.14 3.95
N ARG A 62 -6.36 -0.57 3.57
CA ARG A 62 -5.84 -1.75 4.26
C ARG A 62 -4.33 -1.77 4.18
N GLU A 63 -3.71 -2.24 5.26
CA GLU A 63 -2.28 -2.46 5.34
C GLU A 63 -2.02 -3.74 6.15
N ALA A 64 -1.10 -4.57 5.65
CA ALA A 64 -0.60 -5.73 6.35
C ALA A 64 0.55 -5.35 7.30
N GLY A 65 0.83 -6.19 8.29
CA GLY A 65 2.05 -6.05 9.08
C GLY A 65 3.31 -6.52 8.34
N ALA A 66 4.38 -6.68 9.12
CA ALA A 66 5.61 -7.31 8.65
C ALA A 66 5.51 -8.85 8.59
N THR A 67 4.54 -9.47 9.27
CA THR A 67 4.37 -10.92 9.30
C THR A 67 3.47 -11.41 8.16
N ARG A 68 3.40 -12.73 7.96
CA ARG A 68 2.52 -13.33 6.95
C ARG A 68 1.07 -13.02 7.27
N GLN A 69 0.41 -12.30 6.38
CA GLN A 69 -0.98 -11.88 6.52
C GLN A 69 -1.66 -11.78 5.14
N LEU A 70 -2.97 -11.99 5.10
CA LEU A 70 -3.82 -11.68 3.96
C LEU A 70 -4.67 -10.45 4.29
N ILE A 71 -4.66 -9.46 3.40
CA ILE A 71 -5.57 -8.31 3.43
C ILE A 71 -6.46 -8.37 2.19
N ILE A 72 -7.74 -8.02 2.36
CA ILE A 72 -8.76 -8.03 1.32
C ILE A 72 -9.53 -6.71 1.41
N ASP A 73 -9.85 -6.14 0.26
CA ASP A 73 -10.69 -4.97 0.16
C ASP A 73 -11.59 -5.02 -1.09
N ASP A 74 -12.69 -4.29 -1.04
CA ASP A 74 -13.70 -4.19 -2.10
C ASP A 74 -13.49 -2.93 -2.94
N ILE A 75 -13.16 -3.13 -4.22
CA ILE A 75 -12.85 -2.03 -5.14
C ILE A 75 -14.15 -1.49 -5.74
N GLY A 76 -14.61 -0.38 -5.18
CA GLY A 76 -15.83 0.31 -5.63
C GLY A 76 -16.39 1.32 -4.64
N LYS A 77 -15.97 1.26 -3.36
CA LYS A 77 -16.43 2.15 -2.28
C LYS A 77 -15.50 3.35 -2.01
N SER A 78 -14.75 3.84 -3.01
CA SER A 78 -13.97 5.07 -2.83
C SER A 78 -14.90 6.26 -2.79
N HIS A 79 -15.38 6.61 -1.59
CA HIS A 79 -16.14 7.83 -1.39
C HIS A 79 -15.19 9.02 -1.50
N PRO A 80 -15.56 10.09 -2.23
CA PRO A 80 -14.92 11.37 -2.02
C PRO A 80 -15.01 11.74 -0.53
N PRO A 81 -14.03 12.49 0.02
CA PRO A 81 -14.15 13.04 1.38
C PRO A 81 -15.56 13.61 1.59
N ALA A 82 -16.17 13.31 2.75
CA ALA A 82 -17.53 13.69 3.12
C ALA A 82 -17.82 15.21 3.12
N SER A 83 -16.86 16.04 2.69
CA SER A 83 -16.96 17.49 2.56
C SER A 83 -17.40 17.98 1.17
N TYR A 84 -17.70 17.11 0.21
CA TYR A 84 -18.13 17.52 -1.13
C TYR A 84 -19.66 17.58 -1.24
N ASN A 85 -20.26 18.51 -0.50
CA ASN A 85 -21.59 19.05 -0.80
C ASN A 85 -21.37 20.44 -1.42
N ILE A 86 -21.37 20.50 -2.75
CA ILE A 86 -21.66 21.74 -3.51
C ILE A 86 -23.05 21.62 -4.10
#